data_AF-A0A955SK46-F1
#
_entry.id   AF-A0A955SK46-F1
#
_cell.length_a   1.000
_cell.length_b   1.000
_cell.length_c   1.000
_cell.angle_alpha   90.00
_cell.angle_beta   90.00
_cell.angle_gamma   90.00
#
_symmetry.space_group_name_H-M   'P 1'
#
loop_
_entity.id
_entity.type
_entity.pdbx_description
1 polymer ?
#
loop_
_entity_poly.entity_id
_entity_poly.type
_entity_poly.pdbx_seq_one_letter_code
_entity_poly.pdbx_strand_id
1 'polypeptide(L)'
;MMKSFNRPVLLVMLLTLFVFGGALVYFTMEYLSQVTKADIPSINTMEHQIGMWLLVVSMLAGMPAVGMGAYVMYIGSRIRVTRQWPPAGMGFRVDTPVMLEDRSGLVGSGVMGLGFVLVVCGLTLPVVAWKLSRVFID
;
A
#
# COMPACT_ATOMS: atom_id res chain seq x y z
N MET A 1 25.87 -12.17 -14.09
CA MET A 1 26.33 -11.03 -13.26
C MET A 1 25.25 -10.77 -12.19
N MET A 2 25.40 -11.32 -10.99
CA MET A 2 24.42 -11.15 -9.90
C MET A 2 24.47 -9.70 -9.42
N LYS A 3 23.39 -8.93 -9.64
CA LYS A 3 23.20 -7.61 -9.02
C LYS A 3 23.35 -7.80 -7.51
N SER A 4 24.32 -7.13 -6.91
CA SER A 4 24.50 -7.14 -5.46
C SER A 4 23.19 -6.69 -4.84
N PHE A 5 22.53 -7.64 -4.17
CA PHE A 5 21.37 -7.35 -3.34
C PHE A 5 21.78 -6.23 -2.38
N ASN A 6 21.14 -5.05 -2.47
CA ASN A 6 21.50 -3.90 -1.64
C ASN A 6 21.12 -4.22 -0.19
N ARG A 7 22.02 -4.93 0.50
CA ARG A 7 21.98 -5.25 1.93
C ARG A 7 21.51 -4.07 2.80
N PRO A 8 21.95 -2.80 2.57
CA PRO A 8 21.44 -1.69 3.36
C PRO A 8 19.93 -1.44 3.14
N VAL A 9 19.42 -1.57 1.92
CA VAL A 9 17.98 -1.39 1.63
C VAL A 9 17.15 -2.50 2.27
N LEU A 10 17.63 -3.76 2.22
CA LEU A 10 16.98 -4.88 2.90
C LEU A 10 16.91 -4.66 4.41
N LEU A 11 18.01 -4.20 5.01
CA LEU A 11 18.08 -3.89 6.44
C LEU A 11 17.10 -2.78 6.82
N VAL A 12 17.03 -1.70 6.04
CA VAL A 12 16.06 -0.63 6.27
C VAL A 12 14.63 -1.17 6.17
N MET A 13 14.31 -1.98 5.14
CA MET A 13 12.99 -2.59 5.00
C MET A 13 12.63 -3.47 6.19
N LEU A 14 13.53 -4.37 6.61
CA LEU A 14 13.32 -5.24 7.77
C LEU A 14 13.13 -4.43 9.06
N LEU A 15 13.92 -3.37 9.24
CA LEU A 15 13.83 -2.51 10.41
C LEU A 15 12.51 -1.73 10.43
N THR A 16 12.06 -1.18 9.30
CA THR A 16 10.72 -0.58 9.20
C THR A 16 9.62 -1.59 9.48
N LEU A 17 9.73 -2.82 8.98
CA LEU A 17 8.73 -3.87 9.18
C LEU A 17 8.68 -4.34 10.63
N PHE A 18 9.84 -4.41 11.29
CA PHE A 18 9.96 -4.72 12.71
C PHE A 18 9.37 -3.60 13.58
N VAL A 19 9.65 -2.33 13.27
CA VAL A 19 9.08 -1.18 13.99
C VAL A 19 7.57 -1.11 13.79
N PHE A 20 7.08 -1.26 12.55
CA PHE A 20 5.63 -1.26 12.28
C PHE A 20 4.92 -2.46 12.92
N GLY A 21 5.50 -3.66 12.80
CA GLY A 21 4.96 -4.88 13.41
C GLY A 21 4.94 -4.79 14.93
N GLY A 22 6.03 -4.31 15.53
CA GLY A 22 6.13 -4.05 16.97
C GLY A 22 5.12 -3.01 17.44
N ALA A 23 4.95 -1.91 16.71
CA ALA A 23 3.95 -0.90 17.01
C ALA A 23 2.53 -1.48 16.92
N LEU A 24 2.21 -2.25 15.88
CA LEU A 24 0.92 -2.93 15.73
C LEU A 24 0.63 -3.87 16.92
N VAL A 25 1.59 -4.72 17.28
CA VAL A 25 1.44 -5.65 18.41
C VAL A 25 1.29 -4.89 19.73
N TYR A 26 2.10 -3.86 19.95
CA TYR A 26 2.01 -3.02 21.14
C TYR A 26 0.66 -2.33 21.27
N PHE A 27 0.18 -1.66 20.22
CA PHE A 27 -1.13 -1.00 20.22
C PHE A 27 -2.28 -2.00 20.37
N THR A 28 -2.16 -3.19 19.79
CA THR A 28 -3.17 -4.25 19.94
C THR A 28 -3.21 -4.78 21.38
N MET A 29 -2.05 -5.01 21.99
CA MET A 29 -1.94 -5.45 23.38
C MET A 29 -2.41 -4.37 24.36
N GLU A 30 -2.09 -3.11 24.09
CA GLU A 30 -2.54 -1.96 24.88
C GLU A 30 -4.07 -1.81 24.79
N TYR A 31 -4.64 -1.92 23.59
CA TYR A 31 -6.09 -1.93 23.37
C TYR A 31 -6.77 -3.07 24.14
N LEU A 32 -6.26 -4.30 24.01
CA LEU A 32 -6.77 -5.45 24.76
C LEU A 32 -6.67 -5.21 26.28
N SER A 33 -5.54 -4.70 26.77
CA SER A 33 -5.36 -4.38 28.20
C SER A 33 -6.36 -3.35 28.71
N GLN A 34 -6.66 -2.31 27.92
CA GLN A 34 -7.65 -1.29 28.26
C GLN A 34 -9.07 -1.86 28.25
N VAL A 35 -9.41 -2.72 27.29
CA VAL A 35 -10.70 -3.42 27.24
C VAL A 35 -10.87 -4.38 28.41
N THR A 36 -9.80 -5.07 28.85
CA THR A 36 -9.88 -6.02 29.98
C THR A 36 -9.86 -5.33 31.35
N LYS A 37 -9.35 -4.08 31.46
CA LYS A 37 -9.27 -3.32 32.71
C LYS A 37 -10.40 -2.32 32.90
N ALA A 38 -11.08 -1.90 31.83
CA ALA A 38 -12.16 -0.95 31.94
C ALA A 38 -13.43 -1.64 32.45
N ASP A 39 -13.92 -1.20 33.61
CA ASP A 39 -15.37 -1.13 33.87
C ASP A 39 -16.05 -0.65 32.59
N ILE A 40 -17.01 -1.44 32.11
CA ILE A 40 -17.71 -1.31 30.82
C ILE A 40 -17.73 0.16 30.37
N PRO A 41 -16.85 0.55 29.43
CA PRO A 41 -16.89 1.90 28.88
C PRO A 41 -18.31 2.14 28.37
N SER A 42 -18.89 3.29 28.65
CA SER A 42 -20.16 3.67 28.02
C SER A 42 -20.03 3.45 26.52
N ILE A 43 -21.04 2.85 25.90
CA ILE A 43 -21.03 2.41 24.48
C ILE A 43 -20.40 3.47 23.56
N ASN A 44 -20.69 4.75 23.82
CA ASN A 44 -20.19 5.92 23.10
C ASN A 44 -18.64 6.07 23.08
N THR A 45 -17.89 5.69 24.11
CA THR A 45 -16.41 5.82 24.11
C THR A 45 -15.73 4.72 23.30
N MET A 46 -16.29 3.50 23.27
CA MET A 46 -15.76 2.43 22.41
C MET A 46 -15.99 2.73 20.93
N GLU A 47 -17.17 3.22 20.58
CA GLU A 47 -17.52 3.58 19.21
C GLU A 47 -16.61 4.67 18.62
N HIS A 48 -16.29 5.69 19.41
CA HIS A 48 -15.37 6.75 19.00
C HIS A 48 -13.94 6.24 18.78
N GLN A 49 -13.46 5.32 19.62
CA GLN A 49 -12.14 4.70 19.47
C GLN A 49 -12.08 3.81 18.21
N ILE A 50 -13.11 3.02 17.94
CA ILE A 50 -13.20 2.18 16.73
C ILE A 50 -13.15 3.04 15.47
N GLY A 51 -13.91 4.15 15.44
CA GLY A 51 -13.89 5.10 14.32
C GLY A 51 -12.51 5.71 14.08
N MET A 52 -11.80 6.10 15.14
CA MET A 52 -10.43 6.63 15.03
C MET A 52 -9.42 5.59 14.56
N TRP A 53 -9.47 4.37 15.08
CA TRP A 53 -8.58 3.27 14.64
C TRP A 53 -8.78 2.93 13.17
N LEU A 54 -10.04 2.86 12.72
CA LEU A 54 -10.40 2.59 11.33
C LEU A 54 -9.83 3.67 10.38
N LEU A 55 -9.88 4.94 10.79
CA LEU A 55 -9.25 6.04 10.08
C LEU A 55 -7.73 5.90 9.99
N VAL A 56 -7.05 5.66 11.11
CA VAL A 56 -5.59 5.52 11.16
C VAL A 56 -5.11 4.36 10.29
N VAL A 57 -5.75 3.19 10.41
CA VAL A 57 -5.41 2.01 9.61
C VAL A 57 -5.67 2.26 8.12
N SER A 58 -6.78 2.91 7.77
CA SER A 58 -7.10 3.24 6.37
C SER A 58 -6.09 4.22 5.74
N MET A 59 -5.58 5.19 6.51
CA MET A 59 -4.54 6.11 6.05
C MET A 59 -3.21 5.41 5.86
N LEU A 60 -2.82 4.57 6.84
CA LEU A 60 -1.60 3.76 6.77
C LEU A 60 -1.62 2.74 5.63
N ALA A 61 -2.78 2.22 5.25
CA ALA A 61 -2.93 1.34 4.09
C ALA A 61 -3.04 2.12 2.77
N GLY A 62 -3.75 3.25 2.78
CA GLY A 62 -4.03 4.05 1.60
C GLY A 62 -2.78 4.71 1.01
N MET A 63 -1.91 5.30 1.84
CA MET A 63 -0.71 6.00 1.35
C MET A 63 0.29 5.08 0.62
N PRO A 64 0.64 3.88 1.15
CA PRO A 64 1.46 2.92 0.41
C PRO A 64 0.79 2.46 -0.90
N ALA A 65 -0.53 2.28 -0.91
CA ALA A 65 -1.26 1.91 -2.13
C ALA A 65 -1.16 3.00 -3.21
N VAL A 66 -1.22 4.28 -2.83
CA VAL A 66 -0.99 5.40 -3.76
C VAL A 66 0.45 5.40 -4.28
N GLY A 67 1.45 5.24 -3.40
CA GLY A 67 2.85 5.19 -3.80
C GLY A 67 3.16 4.03 -4.76
N MET A 68 2.62 2.84 -4.46
CA MET A 68 2.72 1.68 -5.33
C MET A 68 1.99 1.89 -6.66
N GLY A 69 0.78 2.47 -6.64
CA GLY A 69 0.03 2.79 -7.85
C GLY A 69 0.77 3.77 -8.75
N ALA A 70 1.37 4.81 -8.19
CA ALA A 70 2.20 5.77 -8.93
C ALA A 70 3.45 5.11 -9.53
N TYR A 71 4.10 4.21 -8.80
CA TYR A 71 5.23 3.44 -9.31
C TYR A 71 4.83 2.51 -10.47
N VAL A 72 3.71 1.82 -10.34
CA VAL A 72 3.15 0.98 -11.40
C VAL A 72 2.80 1.81 -12.64
N MET A 73 2.19 2.99 -12.47
CA MET A 73 1.96 3.93 -13.58
C MET A 73 3.27 4.37 -14.24
N TYR A 74 4.31 4.67 -13.45
CA TYR A 74 5.63 5.04 -13.96
C TYR A 74 6.24 3.92 -14.81
N ILE A 75 6.12 2.66 -14.37
CA ILE A 75 6.54 1.52 -15.19
C ILE A 75 5.73 1.49 -16.48
N GLY A 76 4.40 1.56 -16.41
CA GLY A 76 3.52 1.54 -17.58
C GLY A 76 3.85 2.64 -18.59
N SER A 77 4.16 3.85 -18.13
CA SER A 77 4.55 4.97 -18.99
C SER A 77 5.90 4.72 -19.66
N ARG A 78 6.87 4.15 -18.95
CA ARG A 78 8.17 3.75 -19.51
C ARG A 78 8.02 2.70 -20.60
N ILE A 79 7.14 1.72 -20.44
CA ILE A 79 6.84 0.72 -21.48
C ILE A 79 6.29 1.40 -22.73
N ARG A 80 5.32 2.31 -22.57
CA ARG A 80 4.71 3.03 -23.70
C ARG A 80 5.71 3.88 -24.46
N VAL A 81 6.56 4.61 -23.74
CA VAL A 81 7.59 5.49 -24.34
C VAL A 81 8.65 4.67 -25.06
N THR A 82 9.10 3.58 -24.44
CA THR A 82 10.19 2.76 -25.01
C THR A 82 9.71 1.71 -26.01
N ARG A 83 8.40 1.50 -26.13
CA ARG A 83 7.77 0.47 -26.96
C ARG A 83 8.41 -0.91 -26.82
N GLN A 84 8.80 -1.24 -25.59
CA GLN A 84 9.42 -2.51 -25.26
C GLN A 84 9.03 -2.97 -23.86
N TRP A 85 8.85 -4.28 -23.71
CA TRP A 85 8.70 -4.96 -22.45
C TRP A 85 9.77 -6.06 -22.36
N PRO A 86 10.61 -6.10 -21.31
CA PRO A 86 10.72 -5.14 -20.22
C PRO A 86 11.29 -3.77 -20.69
N PRO A 87 10.95 -2.65 -20.03
CA PRO A 87 11.41 -1.31 -20.42
C PRO A 87 12.92 -1.13 -20.24
N ALA A 88 13.52 -0.21 -21.02
CA ALA A 88 14.95 0.12 -20.94
C ALA A 88 15.42 0.38 -19.50
N GLY A 89 16.43 -0.38 -19.08
CA GLY A 89 17.05 -0.28 -17.74
C GLY A 89 16.53 -1.31 -16.73
N MET A 90 15.50 -2.09 -17.05
CA MET A 90 15.12 -3.25 -16.24
C MET A 90 16.03 -4.45 -16.52
N GLY A 91 16.30 -5.25 -15.47
CA GLY A 91 17.09 -6.47 -15.63
C GLY A 91 16.29 -7.54 -16.35
N PHE A 92 16.88 -8.15 -17.38
CA PHE A 92 16.31 -9.32 -18.04
C PHE A 92 16.41 -10.54 -17.12
N ARG A 93 15.28 -11.18 -16.83
CA ARG A 93 15.26 -12.55 -16.28
C ARG A 93 15.21 -13.53 -17.46
N VAL A 94 15.79 -14.71 -17.28
CA VAL A 94 15.92 -15.75 -18.32
C VAL A 94 14.58 -16.03 -19.03
N ASP A 95 13.46 -15.98 -18.29
CA ASP A 95 12.12 -16.26 -18.83
C ASP A 95 11.28 -15.00 -19.11
N THR A 96 11.90 -13.83 -19.27
CA THR A 96 11.12 -12.61 -19.53
C THR A 96 10.72 -12.57 -21.01
N PRO A 97 9.42 -12.57 -21.35
CA PRO A 97 9.01 -12.42 -22.74
C PRO A 97 9.38 -11.02 -23.22
N VAL A 98 10.31 -10.94 -24.17
CA VAL A 98 10.69 -9.68 -24.81
C VAL A 98 9.62 -9.35 -25.85
N MET A 99 8.85 -8.30 -25.59
CA MET A 99 7.83 -7.81 -26.52
C MET A 99 8.27 -6.45 -27.06
N LEU A 100 8.21 -6.28 -28.36
CA LEU A 100 8.52 -5.04 -29.05
C LEU A 100 7.25 -4.50 -29.72
N GLU A 101 7.27 -3.22 -30.10
CA GLU A 101 6.24 -2.60 -30.95
C GLU A 101 4.86 -2.51 -30.27
N ASP A 102 3.77 -2.44 -31.04
CA ASP A 102 2.44 -2.02 -30.57
C ASP A 102 1.87 -2.88 -29.44
N ARG A 103 2.24 -4.17 -29.39
CA ARG A 103 1.83 -5.08 -28.30
C ARG A 103 2.36 -4.63 -26.94
N SER A 104 3.57 -4.08 -26.90
CA SER A 104 4.13 -3.51 -25.66
C SER A 104 3.37 -2.25 -25.22
N GLY A 105 2.83 -1.47 -26.16
CA GLY A 105 2.02 -0.27 -25.87
C GLY A 105 0.70 -0.59 -25.19
N LEU A 106 0.06 -1.71 -25.57
CA LEU A 106 -1.14 -2.23 -24.89
C LEU A 106 -0.82 -2.68 -23.47
N VAL A 107 0.28 -3.41 -23.28
CA VAL A 107 0.76 -3.83 -21.95
C VAL A 107 1.05 -2.59 -21.08
N GLY A 108 1.74 -1.60 -21.63
CA GLY A 108 2.02 -0.34 -20.94
C GLY A 108 0.77 0.41 -20.51
N SER A 109 -0.23 0.49 -21.39
CA SER A 109 -1.53 1.10 -21.08
C SER A 109 -2.28 0.32 -20.00
N GLY A 110 -2.26 -1.02 -20.04
CA GLY A 110 -2.86 -1.87 -19.02
C GLY A 110 -2.20 -1.71 -17.66
N VAL A 111 -0.86 -1.68 -17.62
CA VAL A 111 -0.09 -1.44 -16.40
C VAL A 111 -0.38 -0.05 -15.84
N MET A 112 -0.46 1.00 -16.67
CA MET A 112 -0.89 2.33 -16.22
C MET A 112 -2.30 2.33 -15.64
N GLY A 113 -3.24 1.61 -16.27
CA GLY A 113 -4.62 1.47 -15.80
C GLY A 113 -4.69 0.78 -14.43
N LEU A 114 -3.93 -0.28 -14.22
CA LEU A 114 -3.82 -0.95 -12.91
C LEU A 114 -3.22 -0.04 -11.84
N GLY A 115 -2.19 0.74 -12.20
CA GLY A 115 -1.63 1.76 -11.32
C GLY A 115 -2.67 2.83 -10.95
N PHE A 116 -3.52 3.23 -11.89
CA PHE A 116 -4.64 4.15 -11.65
C PHE A 116 -5.66 3.62 -10.68
N VAL A 117 -6.11 2.37 -10.87
CA VAL A 117 -7.03 1.71 -9.95
C VAL A 117 -6.45 1.69 -8.54
N LEU A 118 -5.16 1.35 -8.39
CA LEU A 118 -4.46 1.35 -7.10
C LEU A 118 -4.42 2.73 -6.44
N VAL A 119 -4.12 3.79 -7.20
CA VAL A 119 -4.15 5.17 -6.67
C VAL A 119 -5.56 5.55 -6.22
N VAL A 120 -6.57 5.27 -7.03
CA VAL A 120 -7.97 5.55 -6.69
C VAL A 120 -8.38 4.78 -5.43
N CYS A 121 -8.07 3.49 -5.33
CA CYS A 121 -8.32 2.70 -4.12
C CYS A 121 -7.60 3.27 -2.89
N GLY A 122 -6.33 3.64 -3.04
CA GLY A 122 -5.54 4.21 -1.94
C GLY A 122 -6.09 5.56 -1.45
N LEU A 123 -6.59 6.41 -2.36
CA LEU A 123 -7.20 7.69 -2.02
C LEU A 123 -8.64 7.57 -1.47
N THR A 124 -9.39 6.57 -1.94
CA THR A 124 -10.79 6.36 -1.53
C THR A 124 -10.90 5.68 -0.18
N LEU A 125 -9.92 4.85 0.20
CA LEU A 125 -9.88 4.14 1.49
C LEU A 125 -10.06 5.09 2.70
N PRO A 126 -9.28 6.17 2.86
CA PRO A 126 -9.47 7.14 3.95
C PRO A 126 -10.83 7.85 3.93
N VAL A 127 -11.37 8.12 2.74
CA VAL A 127 -12.66 8.81 2.57
C VAL A 127 -13.82 7.89 2.97
N VAL A 128 -13.77 6.63 2.57
CA VAL A 128 -14.74 5.61 2.96
C VAL A 128 -14.64 5.34 4.47
N ALA A 129 -13.42 5.25 4.99
CA ALA A 129 -13.18 5.10 6.41
C ALA A 129 -13.74 6.25 7.24
N TRP A 130 -13.59 7.50 6.76
CA TRP A 130 -14.18 8.68 7.37
C TRP A 130 -15.72 8.66 7.33
N LYS A 131 -16.32 8.23 6.22
CA LYS A 131 -17.78 8.09 6.15
C LYS A 131 -18.29 7.02 7.11
N LEU A 132 -17.59 5.88 7.20
CA LEU A 132 -17.94 4.81 8.12
C LEU A 132 -17.76 5.23 9.57
N SER A 133 -16.68 5.95 9.91
CA SER A 133 -16.47 6.42 11.28
C SER A 133 -17.59 7.33 11.75
N ARG A 134 -18.18 8.15 10.87
CA ARG A 134 -19.35 8.96 11.22
C ARG A 134 -20.60 8.12 11.55
N VAL A 135 -20.81 7.01 10.86
CA VAL A 135 -21.93 6.07 11.16
C VAL A 135 -21.79 5.43 12.54
N PHE A 136 -20.56 5.33 13.06
CA PHE A 136 -20.31 4.84 14.41
C PHE A 136 -20.25 5.96 15.46
N ILE A 137 -20.14 7.23 15.07
CA ILE A 137 -19.98 8.36 16.02
C ILE A 137 -21.30 9.10 16.25
N ASP A 138 -22.23 9.07 15.29
CA ASP A 138 -23.60 9.62 15.38
C ASP A 138 -24.60 8.57 15.88
#